data_AF-A0A7Z9WPY8-F1
#
_entry.id   AF-A0A7Z9WPY8-F1
#
_cell.length_a   1.000
_cell.length_b   1.000
_cell.length_c   1.000
_cell.angle_alpha   90.00
_cell.angle_beta   90.00
_cell.angle_gamma   90.00
#
_symmetry.space_group_name_H-M   'P 1'
#
loop_
_entity.id
_entity.type
_entity.pdbx_description
1 polymer ?
#
loop_
_entity_poly.entity_id
_entity_poly.type
_entity_poly.pdbx_seq_one_letter_code
_entity_poly.pdbx_strand_id
1 'polypeptide(L)'
;MILDKGDEMPEPEKIAKILEAVADKIPALIKALRDTVYSKEAGEHFGEAVGAFYHKLVEQGIPEDQALEMAKGYMISLRDLVSPSMHMEKEVGSREE
;
A
#
# COMPACT_ATOMS: atom_id res chain seq x y z
N MET A 1 -4.15 52.43 -13.16
CA MET A 1 -4.98 51.21 -13.19
C MET A 1 -4.03 50.03 -13.27
N ILE A 2 -3.76 49.37 -12.15
CA ILE A 2 -3.02 48.10 -12.13
C ILE A 2 -4.12 47.04 -12.18
N LEU A 3 -4.27 46.37 -13.32
CA LEU A 3 -5.20 45.27 -13.47
C LEU A 3 -4.60 44.05 -12.77
N ASP A 4 -5.31 43.62 -11.74
CA ASP A 4 -5.12 42.39 -10.99
C ASP A 4 -5.21 41.19 -11.95
N LYS A 5 -4.12 40.41 -12.06
CA LYS A 5 -4.03 39.20 -12.89
C LYS A 5 -4.54 38.02 -12.06
N GLY A 6 -5.81 38.07 -11.67
CA GLY A 6 -6.48 37.01 -10.93
C GLY A 6 -6.88 35.85 -11.85
N ASP A 7 -6.34 34.67 -11.57
CA ASP A 7 -6.89 33.35 -11.89
C ASP A 7 -7.46 33.11 -13.30
N GLU A 8 -6.64 33.28 -14.34
CA GLU A 8 -6.89 32.56 -15.60
C GLU A 8 -6.53 31.08 -15.39
N MET A 9 -7.53 30.20 -15.52
CA MET A 9 -7.29 28.75 -15.54
C MET A 9 -6.23 28.44 -16.60
N PRO A 10 -5.18 27.66 -16.27
CA PRO A 10 -4.13 27.37 -17.23
C PRO A 10 -4.71 26.65 -18.45
N GLU A 11 -4.21 27.03 -19.63
CA GLU A 11 -4.55 26.38 -20.90
C GLU A 11 -4.49 24.85 -20.78
N PRO A 12 -5.40 24.09 -21.42
CA PRO A 12 -5.44 22.62 -21.34
C PRO A 12 -4.10 21.95 -21.62
N GLU A 13 -3.31 22.50 -22.56
CA GLU A 13 -1.97 22.02 -22.90
C GLU A 13 -0.97 22.14 -21.74
N LYS A 14 -1.11 23.20 -20.93
CA LYS A 14 -0.28 23.42 -19.74
C LYS A 14 -0.68 22.48 -18.61
N ILE A 15 -1.97 22.22 -18.45
CA ILE A 15 -2.48 21.21 -17.51
C ILE A 15 -1.98 19.82 -17.90
N ALA A 16 -2.07 19.46 -19.19
CA ALA A 16 -1.58 18.18 -19.70
C ALA A 16 -0.09 17.97 -19.40
N LYS A 17 0.76 18.97 -19.65
CA LYS A 17 2.20 18.91 -19.33
C LYS A 17 2.48 18.77 -17.84
N ILE A 18 1.69 19.40 -16.98
CA ILE A 18 1.83 19.24 -15.52
C ILE A 18 1.44 17.82 -15.12
N LEU A 19 0.33 17.31 -15.63
CA LEU A 19 -0.13 15.96 -15.33
C LEU A 19 0.83 14.88 -15.84
N GLU A 20 1.44 15.09 -17.02
CA GLU A 20 2.48 14.22 -17.57
C GLU A 20 3.74 14.22 -16.69
N ALA A 21 4.20 15.41 -16.27
CA ALA A 21 5.32 15.54 -15.35
C ALA A 21 5.03 14.91 -13.96
N VAL A 22 3.79 14.94 -13.49
CA VAL A 22 3.37 14.27 -12.25
C VAL A 22 3.30 12.75 -12.46
N ALA A 23 2.73 12.29 -13.57
CA ALA A 23 2.63 10.87 -13.91
C ALA A 23 4.01 10.20 -13.97
N ASP A 24 5.04 10.89 -14.48
CA ASP A 24 6.42 10.41 -14.47
C ASP A 24 7.00 10.19 -13.07
N LYS A 25 6.50 10.91 -12.05
CA LYS A 25 6.98 10.82 -10.66
C LYS A 25 6.22 9.80 -9.82
N ILE A 26 4.98 9.49 -10.18
CA ILE A 26 4.14 8.54 -9.43
C ILE A 26 4.81 7.16 -9.28
N PRO A 27 5.37 6.51 -10.33
CA PRO A 27 6.04 5.22 -10.20
C PRO A 27 7.22 5.24 -9.22
N ALA A 28 8.01 6.34 -9.21
CA ALA A 28 9.13 6.50 -8.30
C ALA A 28 8.68 6.64 -6.83
N LEU A 29 7.57 7.36 -6.60
CA LEU A 29 6.98 7.48 -5.26
C LEU A 29 6.43 6.14 -4.76
N ILE A 30 5.74 5.38 -5.59
CA ILE A 30 5.26 4.03 -5.25
C ILE A 30 6.45 3.12 -4.91
N LYS A 31 7.53 3.18 -5.70
CA LYS A 31 8.75 2.40 -5.44
C LYS A 31 9.41 2.80 -4.11
N ALA A 32 9.52 4.09 -3.81
CA ALA A 32 10.08 4.56 -2.54
C ALA A 32 9.23 4.15 -1.33
N LEU A 33 7.91 4.20 -1.44
CA LEU A 33 6.98 3.71 -0.42
C LEU A 33 7.12 2.19 -0.24
N ARG A 34 7.21 1.44 -1.34
CA ARG A 34 7.49 0.00 -1.32
C ARG A 34 8.80 -0.28 -0.58
N ASP A 35 9.89 0.37 -0.95
CA ASP A 35 11.20 0.14 -0.34
C ASP A 35 11.20 0.48 1.16
N THR A 36 10.34 1.42 1.59
CA THR A 36 10.12 1.74 3.01
C THR A 36 9.31 0.65 3.72
N VAL A 37 8.22 0.18 3.12
CA VAL A 37 7.33 -0.87 3.66
C VAL A 37 8.00 -2.26 3.66
N TYR A 38 8.88 -2.54 2.71
CA TYR A 38 9.68 -3.76 2.62
C TYR A 38 11.12 -3.55 3.12
N SER A 39 11.39 -2.47 3.84
CA SER A 39 12.68 -2.25 4.48
C SER A 39 12.94 -3.34 5.53
N LYS A 40 14.20 -3.58 5.85
CA LYS A 40 14.59 -4.52 6.92
C LYS A 40 13.90 -4.16 8.24
N GLU A 41 13.85 -2.88 8.58
CA GLU A 41 13.22 -2.36 9.80
C GLU A 41 11.70 -2.58 9.81
N ALA A 42 11.02 -2.33 8.67
CA ALA A 42 9.60 -2.65 8.54
C ALA A 42 9.33 -4.16 8.66
N GLY A 43 10.20 -4.99 8.09
CA GLY A 43 10.15 -6.45 8.24
C GLY A 43 10.35 -6.92 9.69
N GLU A 44 11.27 -6.28 10.43
CA GLU A 44 11.51 -6.56 11.85
C GLU A 44 10.28 -6.21 12.70
N HIS A 45 9.74 -5.00 12.57
CA HIS A 45 8.52 -4.60 13.29
C HIS A 45 7.30 -5.44 12.93
N PHE A 46 7.19 -5.84 11.67
CA PHE A 46 6.14 -6.74 11.21
C PHE A 46 6.23 -8.11 11.89
N GLY A 47 7.43 -8.69 11.94
CA GLY A 47 7.69 -9.95 12.66
C GLY A 47 7.40 -9.84 14.15
N GLU A 48 7.81 -8.76 14.80
CA GLU A 48 7.53 -8.48 16.21
C GLU A 48 6.03 -8.43 16.50
N ALA A 49 5.24 -7.74 15.66
CA ALA A 49 3.79 -7.64 15.83
C ALA A 49 3.10 -9.01 15.73
N VAL A 50 3.47 -9.82 14.73
CA VAL A 50 2.91 -11.17 14.56
C VAL A 50 3.31 -12.09 15.73
N GLY A 51 4.57 -12.04 16.16
CA GLY A 51 5.06 -12.82 17.30
C GLY A 51 4.40 -12.42 18.61
N ALA A 52 4.26 -11.12 18.87
CA ALA A 52 3.56 -10.62 20.06
C ALA A 52 2.09 -11.04 20.08
N PHE A 53 1.41 -11.00 18.93
CA PHE A 53 0.04 -11.48 18.80
C PHE A 53 -0.06 -12.98 19.14
N TYR A 54 0.80 -13.82 18.54
CA TYR A 54 0.88 -15.25 18.87
C TYR A 54 1.08 -15.48 20.37
N HIS A 55 2.08 -14.84 20.98
CA HIS A 55 2.36 -14.99 22.40
C HIS A 55 1.18 -14.60 23.28
N LYS A 56 0.47 -13.52 22.94
CA LYS A 56 -0.73 -13.09 23.67
C LYS A 56 -1.87 -14.10 23.58
N LEU A 57 -2.08 -14.74 22.43
CA LEU A 57 -3.08 -15.80 22.29
C LEU A 57 -2.75 -17.00 23.19
N VAL A 58 -1.49 -17.44 23.19
CA VAL A 58 -1.03 -18.54 24.06
C VAL A 58 -1.15 -18.19 25.54
N GLU A 59 -0.75 -16.97 25.93
CA GLU A 59 -0.92 -16.46 27.31
C GLU A 59 -2.39 -16.45 27.75
N GLN A 60 -3.32 -16.24 26.83
CA GLN A 60 -4.77 -16.26 27.07
C GLN A 60 -5.36 -17.68 27.10
N GLY A 61 -4.53 -18.71 26.94
CA GLY A 61 -4.93 -20.11 27.01
C GLY A 61 -5.40 -20.70 25.69
N ILE A 62 -5.16 -20.02 24.55
CA ILE A 62 -5.42 -20.59 23.23
C ILE A 62 -4.34 -21.65 22.94
N PRO A 63 -4.72 -22.87 22.52
CA PRO A 63 -3.76 -23.90 22.14
C PRO A 63 -2.73 -23.42 21.11
N GLU A 64 -1.48 -23.84 21.24
CA GLU A 64 -0.37 -23.33 20.41
C GLU A 64 -0.60 -23.50 18.90
N ASP A 65 -1.19 -24.62 18.48
CA ASP A 65 -1.52 -24.90 17.09
C ASP A 65 -2.59 -23.95 16.55
N GLN A 66 -3.62 -23.68 17.34
CA GLN A 66 -4.68 -22.72 17.00
C GLN A 66 -4.17 -21.27 17.02
N ALA A 67 -3.35 -20.91 18.00
CA ALA A 67 -2.73 -19.59 18.10
C ALA A 67 -1.79 -19.32 16.91
N LEU A 68 -1.02 -20.33 16.49
CA LEU A 68 -0.15 -20.25 15.33
C LEU A 68 -0.95 -20.03 14.04
N GLU A 69 -2.07 -20.72 13.88
CA GLU A 69 -2.96 -20.54 12.71
C GLU A 69 -3.56 -19.13 12.68
N MET A 70 -4.03 -18.62 13.82
CA MET A 70 -4.53 -17.25 13.93
C MET A 70 -3.45 -16.20 13.62
N ALA A 71 -2.23 -16.41 14.09
CA ALA A 71 -1.11 -15.50 13.81
C ALA A 71 -0.71 -15.50 12.33
N LYS A 72 -0.74 -16.66 11.65
CA LYS A 72 -0.57 -16.74 10.18
C LYS A 72 -1.67 -15.97 9.46
N GLY A 73 -2.94 -16.11 9.89
CA GLY A 73 -4.05 -15.34 9.34
C GLY A 73 -3.86 -13.83 9.48
N TYR A 74 -3.44 -13.38 10.67
CA TYR A 74 -3.11 -11.97 10.94
C TYR A 74 -1.99 -11.44 10.05
N MET A 75 -0.91 -12.23 9.87
CA MET A 75 0.18 -11.90 8.96
C MET A 75 -0.30 -11.68 7.52
N ILE A 76 -1.18 -12.56 7.02
CA ILE A 76 -1.76 -12.45 5.68
C ILE A 76 -2.60 -11.17 5.57
N SER A 77 -3.48 -10.90 6.53
CA SER A 77 -4.33 -9.69 6.51
C SER A 77 -3.50 -8.40 6.52
N LEU A 78 -2.43 -8.35 7.32
CA LEU A 78 -1.55 -7.19 7.33
C LEU A 78 -0.78 -7.04 6.01
N ARG A 79 -0.29 -8.13 5.42
CA ARG A 79 0.37 -8.12 4.10
C ARG A 79 -0.55 -7.55 3.03
N ASP A 80 -1.80 -7.98 3.02
CA ASP A 80 -2.77 -7.57 2.01
C ASP A 80 -3.14 -6.08 2.16
N LEU A 81 -3.13 -5.55 3.40
CA LEU A 81 -3.29 -4.12 3.68
C LEU A 81 -2.13 -3.27 3.14
N VAL A 82 -0.89 -3.73 3.33
CA VAL A 82 0.30 -2.96 2.89
C VAL A 82 0.63 -3.13 1.41
N SER A 83 0.04 -4.13 0.74
CA SER A 83 0.26 -4.40 -0.68
C SER A 83 -1.07 -4.57 -1.44
N PRO A 84 -1.86 -3.48 -1.63
CA PRO A 84 -3.21 -3.54 -2.22
C PRO A 84 -3.24 -4.07 -3.67
N SER A 85 -2.10 -4.13 -4.35
CA SER A 85 -1.96 -4.44 -5.78
C SER A 85 -2.07 -5.93 -6.14
N MET A 86 -2.12 -6.87 -5.19
CA MET A 86 -2.15 -8.32 -5.51
C MET A 86 -3.53 -8.87 -5.90
N HIS A 87 -4.62 -8.12 -5.70
CA HIS A 87 -5.99 -8.58 -6.01
C HIS A 87 -6.60 -7.97 -7.30
N MET A 88 -5.93 -7.06 -8.00
CA MET A 88 -6.49 -6.40 -9.18
C MET A 88 -6.27 -7.16 -10.51
N GLU A 89 -5.52 -8.27 -10.55
CA GLU A 89 -5.17 -8.94 -11.82
C GLU A 89 -6.19 -9.99 -12.32
N LYS A 90 -7.27 -10.29 -11.59
CA LYS A 90 -8.16 -11.42 -11.97
C LYS A 90 -9.47 -11.08 -12.69
N GLU A 91 -9.85 -9.81 -12.87
CA GLU A 91 -11.16 -9.48 -13.48
C GLU A 91 -11.13 -8.74 -14.83
N VAL A 92 -9.96 -8.47 -15.42
CA VAL A 92 -9.87 -7.88 -16.77
C VAL A 92 -9.32 -8.91 -17.75
N GLY A 93 -10.09 -9.96 -18.00
CA GLY A 93 -9.69 -11.04 -18.90
C GLY A 93 -10.78 -12.07 -19.16
N SER A 94 -12.04 -11.65 -19.30
CA SER A 94 -13.13 -12.53 -19.71
C SER A 94 -14.24 -11.73 -20.38
N ARG A 95 -13.89 -11.01 -21.44
CA ARG A 95 -14.86 -10.52 -22.42
C ARG A 95 -14.17 -10.37 -23.77
N GLU A 96 -14.06 -11.50 -24.46
CA GLU A 96 -14.04 -11.62 -25.92
C GLU A 96 -13.90 -13.12 -26.26
N GLU A 97 -15.02 -13.76 -26.60
CA GLU A 97 -15.28 -14.47 -27.87
C GLU A 97 -16.75 -14.89 -27.94
#